data_AF-A0A8W8KNY2-F1
#
_entry.id   AF-A0A8W8KNY2-F1
#
_cell.length_a   1.000
_cell.length_b   1.000
_cell.length_c   1.000
_cell.angle_alpha   90.00
_cell.angle_beta   90.00
_cell.angle_gamma   90.00
#
_symmetry.space_group_name_H-M   'P 1'
#
loop_
_entity.id
_entity.type
_entity.pdbx_description
1 polymer ?
#
loop_
_entity_poly.entity_id
_entity_poly.type
_entity_poly.pdbx_seq_one_letter_code
_entity_poly.pdbx_strand_id
1 'polypeptide(L)'
;NRGHKNSLSVDALYNSLSVLTWSLGVAWIIFACNTGYGGFINTFLSAGIWSPLSRLTYCAYLVHPVIMFMYSLCQRYTLYATDINMIFLFLGFWMCTYGVAFFVSMAFEAPMIGLERLLLKKQSS
;
A
#
# COMPACT_ATOMS: atom_id res chain seq x y z
N ASN A 1 15.76 40.12 -3.20
CA ASN A 1 16.49 38.92 -3.67
C ASN A 1 17.52 38.38 -2.65
N ARG A 2 17.16 38.23 -1.35
CA ARG A 2 18.09 37.69 -0.31
C ARG A 2 17.33 37.00 0.85
N GLY A 3 16.53 35.96 0.57
CA GLY A 3 15.67 35.34 1.60
C GLY A 3 15.56 33.80 1.64
N HIS A 4 16.26 33.04 0.78
CA HIS A 4 15.96 31.60 0.60
C HIS A 4 17.08 30.62 0.99
N LYS A 5 18.19 31.04 1.59
CA LYS A 5 19.27 30.09 1.95
C LYS A 5 18.99 29.30 3.23
N ASN A 6 18.30 29.92 4.19
CA ASN A 6 17.83 29.27 5.41
C ASN A 6 16.68 28.30 5.15
N SER A 7 15.77 28.63 4.21
CA SER A 7 14.68 27.71 3.82
C SER A 7 15.22 26.44 3.17
N LEU A 8 16.09 26.55 2.16
CA LEU A 8 16.57 25.38 1.41
C LEU A 8 17.25 24.32 2.31
N SER A 9 18.04 24.76 3.29
CA SER A 9 18.66 23.85 4.25
C SER A 9 17.62 23.18 5.14
N VAL A 10 16.60 23.91 5.59
CA VAL A 10 15.49 23.37 6.40
C VAL A 10 14.62 22.42 5.58
N ASP A 11 14.36 22.74 4.31
CA ASP A 11 13.58 21.92 3.38
C ASP A 11 14.29 20.59 3.10
N ALA A 12 15.60 20.63 2.86
CA ALA A 12 16.43 19.44 2.69
C ALA A 12 16.44 18.58 3.97
N LEU A 13 16.63 19.21 5.14
CA LEU A 13 16.60 18.51 6.43
C LEU A 13 15.22 17.91 6.72
N TYR A 14 14.14 18.62 6.43
CA TYR A 14 12.77 18.13 6.60
C TYR A 14 12.48 16.92 5.71
N ASN A 15 12.91 16.97 4.44
CA ASN A 15 12.77 15.85 3.53
C ASN A 15 13.53 14.60 4.02
N SER A 16 14.75 14.76 4.53
CA SER A 16 15.53 13.64 5.09
C SER A 16 14.94 13.13 6.41
N LEU A 17 14.58 14.02 7.33
CA LEU A 17 14.11 13.65 8.66
C LEU A 17 12.69 13.08 8.66
N SER A 18 11.82 13.50 7.73
CA SER A 18 10.45 12.97 7.64
C SER A 18 10.45 11.47 7.31
N VAL A 19 11.26 11.05 6.33
CA VAL A 19 11.44 9.64 5.99
C VAL A 19 12.08 8.88 7.16
N LEU A 20 13.12 9.44 7.79
CA LEU A 20 13.76 8.82 8.96
C LEU A 20 12.78 8.65 10.12
N THR A 21 11.97 9.66 10.41
CA THR A 21 10.99 9.63 11.51
C THR A 21 9.92 8.57 11.25
N TRP A 22 9.41 8.50 10.02
CA TRP A 22 8.47 7.46 9.61
C TRP A 22 9.10 6.06 9.72
N SER A 23 10.32 5.87 9.18
CA SER A 23 11.04 4.60 9.25
C SER A 23 11.34 4.18 10.69
N LEU A 24 11.75 5.11 11.55
CA LEU A 24 11.99 4.85 12.98
C LEU A 24 10.71 4.47 13.71
N GLY A 25 9.58 5.13 13.40
CA GLY A 25 8.27 4.77 13.96
C GLY A 25 7.89 3.33 13.60
N VAL A 26 8.03 2.94 12.34
CA VAL A 26 7.76 1.57 11.88
C VAL A 26 8.75 0.57 12.51
N ALA A 27 10.04 0.89 12.55
CA ALA A 27 11.07 0.05 13.16
C ALA A 27 10.80 -0.18 14.66
N TRP A 28 10.37 0.86 15.38
CA TRP A 28 9.98 0.74 16.78
C TRP A 28 8.80 -0.20 16.98
N ILE A 29 7.79 -0.14 16.11
CA ILE A 29 6.65 -1.07 16.15
C ILE A 29 7.12 -2.52 15.95
N ILE A 30 7.99 -2.77 14.97
CA ILE A 30 8.55 -4.11 14.71
C ILE A 30 9.37 -4.61 15.92
N PHE A 31 10.17 -3.72 16.52
CA PHE A 31 10.96 -4.02 17.71
C PHE A 31 10.06 -4.36 18.92
N ALA A 32 8.99 -3.58 19.13
CA ALA A 32 8.01 -3.83 20.18
C ALA A 32 7.30 -5.18 19.98
N CYS A 33 6.96 -5.56 18.75
CA CYS A 33 6.42 -6.88 18.42
C CYS A 33 7.40 -8.01 18.73
N ASN A 34 8.68 -7.88 18.35
CA ASN A 34 9.70 -8.91 18.62
C ASN A 34 10.02 -9.07 20.11
N THR A 35 9.96 -7.99 20.90
CA THR A 35 10.28 -8.04 22.33
C THR A 35 9.10 -8.55 23.19
N GLY A 36 7.99 -8.97 22.57
CA GLY A 36 6.80 -9.49 23.27
C GLY A 36 5.94 -8.42 23.97
N TYR A 37 6.40 -7.16 24.00
CA TYR A 37 5.64 -6.00 24.50
C TYR A 37 4.63 -5.45 23.48
N GLY A 38 4.52 -6.06 22.29
CA GLY A 38 3.64 -5.62 21.21
C GLY A 38 2.14 -5.83 21.45
N GLY A 39 1.74 -6.57 22.50
CA GLY A 39 0.34 -6.72 22.94
C GLY A 39 -0.68 -6.81 21.81
N PHE A 40 -1.54 -5.79 21.72
CA PHE A 40 -2.58 -5.65 20.68
C PHE A 40 -2.03 -5.60 19.24
N ILE A 41 -0.90 -4.92 19.02
CA ILE A 41 -0.30 -4.76 17.69
C ILE A 41 0.25 -6.10 17.19
N ASN A 42 0.83 -6.91 18.09
CA ASN A 42 1.29 -8.25 17.73
C ASN A 42 0.14 -9.17 17.32
N THR A 43 -0.99 -9.14 18.03
CA THR A 43 -2.20 -9.89 17.64
C THR A 43 -2.79 -9.38 16.33
N PHE A 44 -2.78 -8.06 16.11
CA PHE A 44 -3.22 -7.47 14.85
C PHE A 44 -2.33 -7.90 13.69
N LEU A 45 -1.00 -7.82 13.80
CA LEU A 45 -0.06 -8.24 12.75
C LEU A 45 -0.03 -9.75 12.53
N SER A 46 -0.21 -10.55 13.59
CA SER A 46 -0.22 -12.01 13.51
C SER A 46 -1.58 -12.56 13.07
N ALA A 47 -2.60 -11.72 12.87
CA ALA A 47 -3.89 -12.17 12.38
C ALA A 47 -3.75 -12.71 10.95
N GLY A 48 -4.29 -13.90 10.69
CA GLY A 48 -4.24 -14.57 9.38
C GLY A 48 -4.80 -13.75 8.22
N ILE A 49 -5.53 -12.66 8.51
CA ILE A 49 -6.03 -11.67 7.56
C ILE A 49 -4.90 -10.87 6.85
N TRP A 50 -3.72 -10.73 7.45
CA TRP A 50 -2.60 -9.98 6.86
C TRP A 50 -1.93 -10.72 5.69
N SER A 51 -1.99 -12.05 5.68
CA SER A 51 -1.38 -12.88 4.63
C SER A 51 -2.07 -12.70 3.26
N PRO A 52 -3.41 -12.77 3.11
CA PRO A 52 -4.08 -12.43 1.86
C PRO A 52 -4.03 -10.93 1.55
N LEU A 53 -4.09 -10.06 2.56
CA LEU A 53 -4.04 -8.60 2.37
C LEU A 53 -2.71 -8.14 1.73
N SER A 54 -1.58 -8.71 2.19
CA SER A 54 -0.25 -8.43 1.61
C SER A 54 -0.19 -8.77 0.12
N ARG A 55 -0.77 -9.91 -0.28
CA ARG A 55 -0.86 -10.31 -1.70
C ARG A 55 -1.79 -9.39 -2.49
N LEU A 56 -2.86 -8.89 -1.87
CA LEU A 56 -3.77 -7.92 -2.47
C LEU A 56 -3.07 -6.61 -2.81
N THR A 57 -2.37 -6.05 -1.81
CA THR A 57 -1.63 -4.81 -1.96
C THR A 57 -0.53 -4.97 -2.99
N TYR A 58 0.11 -6.15 -3.06
CA TYR A 58 1.09 -6.46 -4.09
C TYR A 58 0.48 -6.48 -5.50
N CYS A 59 -0.66 -7.14 -5.70
CA CYS A 59 -1.36 -7.14 -6.98
C CYS A 59 -1.82 -5.72 -7.38
N ALA A 60 -2.39 -4.95 -6.44
CA ALA A 60 -2.76 -3.56 -6.67
C ALA A 60 -1.55 -2.70 -7.04
N TYR A 61 -0.41 -2.90 -6.35
CA TYR A 61 0.84 -2.22 -6.63
C TYR A 61 1.39 -2.55 -8.02
N LEU A 62 1.23 -3.78 -8.51
CA LEU A 62 1.62 -4.16 -9.88
C LEU A 62 0.66 -3.61 -10.94
N VAL A 63 -0.64 -3.59 -10.68
CA VAL A 63 -1.65 -3.10 -11.63
C VAL A 63 -1.61 -1.57 -11.77
N HIS A 64 -1.29 -0.85 -10.69
CA HIS A 64 -1.24 0.62 -10.70
C HIS A 64 -0.31 1.22 -11.77
N PRO A 65 0.99 0.85 -11.88
CA PRO A 65 1.86 1.34 -12.94
C PRO A 65 1.45 0.84 -14.32
N VAL A 66 0.87 -0.36 -14.44
CA VAL A 66 0.37 -0.89 -15.72
C VAL A 66 -0.78 -0.02 -16.25
N ILE A 67 -1.71 0.37 -15.38
CA ILE A 67 -2.80 1.28 -15.73
C ILE A 67 -2.24 2.66 -16.10
N MET A 68 -1.29 3.18 -15.31
CA MET A 68 -0.66 4.48 -15.59
C MET A 68 0.11 4.50 -16.91
N PHE A 69 0.78 3.39 -17.24
CA PHE A 69 1.53 3.22 -18.49
C PHE A 69 0.59 3.05 -19.69
N MET A 70 -0.47 2.24 -19.56
CA MET A 70 -1.54 2.11 -20.55
C MET A 70 -2.22 3.45 -20.83
N TYR A 71 -2.48 4.23 -19.78
CA TYR A 71 -3.03 5.57 -19.92
C TYR A 71 -2.06 6.53 -20.64
N SER A 72 -0.77 6.50 -20.31
CA SER A 72 0.25 7.31 -20.99
C SER A 72 0.42 6.93 -22.47
N LEU A 73 0.30 5.65 -22.81
CA LEU A 73 0.37 5.16 -24.19
C LEU A 73 -0.88 5.51 -25.01
N CYS A 74 -2.05 5.49 -24.38
CA CYS A 74 -3.32 5.89 -24.99
C CYS A 74 -3.50 7.42 -25.05
N GLN A 75 -2.73 8.19 -24.29
CA GLN A 75 -2.72 9.66 -24.35
C GLN A 75 -2.19 10.14 -25.70
N ARG A 76 -3.09 10.32 -26.67
CA ARG A 76 -2.84 10.99 -27.95
C ARG A 76 -3.23 12.48 -27.96
N TYR A 77 -3.78 12.99 -26.85
CA TYR A 77 -4.30 14.34 -26.73
C TYR A 77 -3.76 15.05 -25.48
N THR A 78 -3.40 16.33 -25.60
CA THR A 78 -3.14 17.23 -24.48
C THR A 78 -4.44 17.43 -23.72
N LEU A 79 -4.63 16.71 -22.62
CA LEU A 79 -5.75 16.97 -21.73
C LEU A 79 -5.55 18.37 -21.15
N TYR A 80 -6.53 19.25 -21.33
CA TYR A 80 -6.61 20.48 -20.57
C TYR A 80 -6.71 20.08 -19.10
N ALA A 81 -5.61 20.30 -18.37
CA ALA A 81 -5.48 20.02 -16.94
C ALA A 81 -6.31 21.04 -16.14
N THR A 82 -7.62 20.96 -16.28
CA THR A 82 -8.56 21.62 -15.38
C THR A 82 -8.70 20.77 -14.13
N ASP A 83 -8.72 21.38 -12.95
CA ASP A 83 -8.75 20.70 -11.65
C ASP A 83 -9.85 19.63 -11.55
N ILE A 84 -11.04 19.93 -12.10
CA ILE A 84 -12.19 19.01 -12.18
C ILE A 84 -11.84 17.70 -12.89
N ASN A 85 -11.12 17.77 -14.02
CA ASN A 85 -10.80 16.60 -14.82
C ASN A 85 -9.74 15.72 -14.13
N MET A 86 -8.77 16.34 -13.46
CA MET A 86 -7.76 15.62 -12.69
C MET A 86 -8.38 14.87 -11.51
N ILE A 87 -9.31 15.50 -10.78
CA ILE A 87 -10.01 14.88 -9.66
C ILE A 87 -10.84 13.68 -10.13
N PHE A 88 -11.56 13.81 -11.24
CA PHE A 88 -12.35 12.71 -11.80
C PHE A 88 -11.49 11.53 -12.27
N LEU A 89 -10.37 11.80 -12.93
CA LEU A 89 -9.42 10.77 -13.36
C LEU A 89 -8.79 10.06 -12.17
N PHE A 90 -8.39 10.82 -11.13
CA PHE A 90 -7.85 10.26 -9.90
C PHE A 90 -8.84 9.32 -9.24
N LEU A 91 -10.08 9.77 -9.04
CA LEU A 91 -11.17 8.96 -8.48
C LEU A 91 -11.45 7.71 -9.32
N GLY A 92 -11.46 7.84 -10.65
CA GLY A 92 -11.66 6.71 -11.56
C GLY A 92 -10.58 5.63 -11.41
N PHE A 93 -9.31 6.03 -11.41
CA PHE A 93 -8.21 5.09 -11.20
C PHE A 93 -8.23 4.47 -9.80
N TRP A 94 -8.60 5.25 -8.79
CA TRP A 94 -8.76 4.75 -7.43
C TRP A 94 -9.85 3.68 -7.35
N MET A 95 -11.06 3.99 -7.85
CA MET A 95 -12.19 3.06 -7.86
C MET A 95 -11.90 1.78 -8.65
N CYS A 96 -11.26 1.90 -9.82
CA CYS A 96 -10.86 0.73 -10.60
C CYS A 96 -9.81 -0.13 -9.88
N THR A 97 -8.79 0.49 -9.27
CA THR A 97 -7.73 -0.23 -8.55
C THR A 97 -8.30 -0.96 -7.33
N TYR A 98 -9.14 -0.27 -6.55
CA TYR A 98 -9.82 -0.87 -5.40
C TYR A 98 -10.84 -1.94 -5.80
N GLY A 99 -11.57 -1.75 -6.89
CA GLY A 99 -12.52 -2.74 -7.42
C GLY A 99 -11.83 -4.03 -7.85
N VAL A 100 -10.76 -3.92 -8.65
CA VAL A 100 -9.96 -5.09 -9.07
C VAL A 100 -9.31 -5.76 -7.85
N ALA A 101 -8.76 -4.98 -6.93
CA ALA A 101 -8.22 -5.51 -5.67
C ALA A 101 -9.31 -6.27 -4.89
N PHE A 102 -10.53 -5.76 -4.80
CA PHE A 102 -11.63 -6.43 -4.10
C PHE A 102 -12.02 -7.78 -4.72
N PHE A 103 -12.23 -7.83 -6.05
CA PHE A 103 -12.57 -9.08 -6.74
C PHE A 103 -11.47 -10.12 -6.63
N VAL A 104 -10.22 -9.68 -6.75
CA VAL A 104 -9.05 -10.52 -6.54
C VAL A 104 -9.02 -11.05 -5.10
N SER A 105 -9.32 -10.22 -4.10
CA SER A 105 -9.40 -10.63 -2.69
C SER A 105 -10.40 -11.77 -2.49
N MET A 106 -11.60 -11.59 -3.04
CA MET A 106 -12.69 -12.55 -2.92
C MET A 106 -12.38 -13.86 -3.64
N ALA A 107 -11.72 -13.80 -4.79
CA ALA A 107 -11.26 -14.97 -5.54
C ALA A 107 -10.16 -15.75 -4.81
N PHE A 108 -9.37 -15.08 -3.96
CA PHE A 108 -8.29 -15.71 -3.17
C PHE A 108 -8.74 -16.19 -1.78
N GLU A 109 -9.80 -15.64 -1.20
CA GLU A 109 -10.41 -16.17 0.04
C GLU A 109 -10.90 -17.62 -0.13
N ALA A 110 -11.55 -17.93 -1.27
CA ALA A 110 -12.06 -19.27 -1.56
C ALA A 110 -10.98 -20.38 -1.57
N PRO A 111 -9.83 -20.24 -2.25
CA PRO A 111 -8.76 -21.25 -2.24
C PRO A 111 -7.96 -21.27 -0.92
N MET A 112 -7.79 -20.13 -0.22
CA MET A 112 -7.03 -20.13 1.04
C MET A 112 -7.75 -20.87 2.17
N ILE A 113 -9.07 -20.71 2.28
CA ILE A 113 -9.88 -21.45 3.26
C ILE A 113 -9.79 -22.96 2.98
N GLY A 114 -9.70 -23.37 1.72
CA GLY A 114 -9.47 -24.76 1.33
C GLY A 114 -8.09 -25.28 1.75
N LEU A 115 -7.04 -24.46 1.58
CA LEU A 115 -5.67 -24.84 1.91
C LEU A 115 -5.42 -24.91 3.42
N GLU A 116 -6.00 -23.98 4.19
CA GLU A 116 -5.93 -23.96 5.65
C GLU A 116 -6.61 -25.19 6.25
N ARG A 117 -7.76 -25.60 5.71
CA ARG A 117 -8.43 -26.86 6.10
C ARG A 117 -7.59 -28.09 5.79
N LEU A 118 -6.84 -28.11 4.70
CA LEU A 118 -5.95 -29.22 4.35
C LEU A 118 -4.69 -29.28 5.22
N LEU A 119 -4.10 -28.12 5.54
CA LEU A 119 -2.92 -28.01 6.41
C LEU A 119 -3.26 -28.35 7.87
N LEU A 120 -4.38 -27.84 8.41
CA LEU A 120 -4.83 -28.18 9.76
C LEU A 120 -5.21 -29.66 9.89
N LYS A 121 -5.79 -30.26 8.84
CA LYS A 121 -6.07 -31.70 8.82
C LYS A 121 -4.80 -32.56 8.77
N LYS A 122 -3.71 -32.04 8.18
CA LYS A 122 -2.41 -32.71 8.13
C LYS A 122 -1.62 -32.63 9.44
N GLN A 123 -1.93 -31.67 10.32
CA GLN A 123 -1.28 -31.55 11.64
C GLN A 123 -1.95 -32.43 12.72
N SER A 124 -3.15 -32.95 12.46
CA SER A 124 -3.93 -33.81 13.38
C SER A 124 -3.76 -35.31 13.10
N SER A 125 -2.88 -35.73 12.19
CA SER A 125 -2.65 -37.13 11.82
C SER A 125 -1.18 -37.49 11.91
#